data_AF-F3SL54-F1
#
_entry.id   AF-F3SL54-F1
#
_cell.length_a   1.000
_cell.length_b   1.000
_cell.length_c   1.000
_cell.angle_alpha   90.00
_cell.angle_beta   90.00
_cell.angle_gamma   90.00
#
_symmetry.space_group_name_H-M   'P 1'
#
loop_
_entity.id
_entity.type
_entity.pdbx_description
1 polymer ?
#
loop_
_entity_poly.entity_id
_entity_poly.type
_entity_poly.pdbx_seq_one_letter_code
_entity_poly.pdbx_strand_id
1 'polypeptide(L)'
;NACHKKEGNYKFKDKDIDSDYSYYSRIFKIHSKPSFIINSSLIETKYGYCTVVLYKGYILINSKFCSLNKEIIKIIGTELLFEEFTKYFTKDTAEFEKITLSNSSIMSGIRNRIIEGQNLQENFRPIYSSKHVLKGFRVLQDGVVFSQSPSTSKLNYRNGKQQVEDYIKWCKTIIDDMNTNNSPRYIDNFAKPVDISKMKDLIPKIILIDLNFLKDREDVEFINRKEQVSIKPNFIFQYYNGMFELQELPNDNYMINYNYPTLLQSKADFSKMKLIKNHTHSFKKYKYQFENQQKNRLKISKNKKTITYKIEDIDVHYIHEDDNKVSTLKELIKGNSTILFDNSQFFYFNKTLFHDSQLNDSEFLRYFSEEKNLENSTSEKGEFLTNSNNFSNTSIFHILEKRLQDNRYTNIICDDLGNERADYIAFDENRLGFFHAKYKKVESERGMNLHLLYMM
;
A
#
# COMPACT_ATOMS: atom_id res chain seq x y z
N ASN A 1 27.93 10.33 11.74
CA ASN A 1 27.27 11.53 12.33
C ASN A 1 25.76 11.36 12.27
N ALA A 2 25.09 11.40 13.42
CA ALA A 2 23.63 11.34 13.49
C ALA A 2 23.06 12.72 13.14
N CYS A 3 22.20 12.77 12.13
CA CYS A 3 21.64 14.01 11.61
C CYS A 3 20.36 14.33 12.39
N HIS A 4 20.43 15.27 13.34
CA HIS A 4 19.35 16.17 13.71
C HIS A 4 20.00 17.34 14.46
N LYS A 5 19.41 18.55 14.34
CA LYS A 5 19.77 19.78 15.06
C LYS A 5 20.17 19.50 16.52
N LYS A 6 21.47 19.30 16.81
CA LYS A 6 21.93 18.93 18.16
C LYS A 6 23.28 19.54 18.44
N GLU A 7 23.25 20.64 19.18
CA GLU A 7 24.33 21.03 20.06
C GLU A 7 24.27 20.11 21.28
N GLY A 8 25.17 19.13 21.34
CA GLY A 8 25.21 18.20 22.46
C GLY A 8 26.60 17.61 22.59
N ASN A 9 27.27 17.94 23.68
CA ASN A 9 28.52 17.28 24.07
C ASN A 9 28.22 15.80 24.35
N TYR A 10 29.01 14.91 23.75
CA TYR A 10 28.96 13.48 24.04
C TYR A 10 29.30 13.27 25.52
N LYS A 11 28.44 12.54 26.24
CA LYS A 11 28.64 12.32 27.68
C LYS A 11 29.40 11.02 27.97
N PHE A 12 29.21 10.01 27.12
CA PHE A 12 29.78 8.69 27.33
C PHE A 12 29.99 8.02 25.99
N LYS A 13 31.19 7.46 25.79
CA LYS A 13 31.57 6.64 24.65
C LYS A 13 32.14 5.36 25.23
N ASP A 14 31.54 4.26 24.85
CA ASP A 14 31.94 2.94 25.32
C ASP A 14 32.22 2.03 24.14
N LYS A 15 33.27 1.23 24.27
CA LYS A 15 33.72 0.32 23.23
C LYS A 15 34.35 -0.88 23.89
N ASP A 16 33.80 -2.05 23.57
CA ASP A 16 34.40 -3.33 23.91
C ASP A 16 34.63 -4.13 22.63
N ILE A 17 35.72 -4.87 22.63
CA ILE A 17 36.11 -5.77 21.56
C ILE A 17 36.56 -7.06 22.22
N ASP A 18 35.74 -8.09 22.08
CA ASP A 18 36.08 -9.46 22.38
C ASP A 18 36.46 -10.17 21.07
N SER A 19 37.08 -11.34 21.17
CA SER A 19 37.31 -12.29 20.09
C SER A 19 36.07 -12.55 19.22
N ASP A 20 34.89 -12.64 19.84
CA ASP A 20 33.66 -13.06 19.16
C ASP A 20 32.70 -11.91 18.79
N TYR A 21 32.83 -10.74 19.42
CA TYR A 21 31.94 -9.60 19.19
C TYR A 21 32.64 -8.26 19.42
N SER A 22 32.09 -7.20 18.82
CA SER A 22 32.44 -5.84 19.21
C SER A 22 31.18 -5.00 19.40
N TYR A 23 31.19 -4.09 20.38
CA TYR A 23 30.14 -3.10 20.48
C TYR A 23 30.68 -1.68 20.60
N TYR A 24 29.80 -0.77 20.25
CA TYR A 24 30.05 0.65 20.29
C TYR A 24 28.82 1.38 20.78
N SER A 25 28.93 2.09 21.92
CA SER A 25 27.83 2.87 22.47
C SER A 25 28.20 4.35 22.58
N ARG A 26 27.25 5.23 22.24
CA ARG A 26 27.35 6.68 22.43
C ARG A 26 26.10 7.21 23.08
N ILE A 27 26.28 8.02 24.14
CA ILE A 27 25.19 8.74 24.81
C ILE A 27 25.41 10.24 24.64
N PHE A 28 24.33 10.97 24.35
CA PHE A 28 24.36 12.41 24.12
C PHE A 28 23.15 13.10 24.73
N LYS A 29 23.34 14.37 25.10
CA LYS A 29 22.29 15.24 25.64
C LYS A 29 21.57 15.96 24.49
N ILE A 30 20.28 16.19 24.64
CA ILE A 30 19.42 16.85 23.66
C ILE A 30 18.60 17.89 24.40
N HIS A 31 18.51 19.07 23.81
CA HIS A 31 17.63 20.14 24.28
C HIS A 31 16.49 20.32 23.27
N SER A 32 15.25 20.25 23.74
CA SER A 32 14.05 20.44 22.91
C SER A 32 12.97 21.16 23.71
N LYS A 33 12.03 21.85 23.05
CA LYS A 33 10.83 22.32 23.75
C LYS A 33 9.99 21.11 24.22
N PRO A 34 9.33 21.19 25.39
CA PRO A 34 8.39 20.16 25.83
C PRO A 34 7.29 19.96 24.79
N SER A 35 7.02 18.71 24.39
CA SER A 35 6.01 18.41 23.36
C SER A 35 4.58 18.61 23.84
N PHE A 36 4.35 18.68 25.16
CA PHE A 36 3.04 18.79 25.79
C PHE A 36 2.70 20.23 26.23
N ILE A 37 3.61 21.19 26.04
CA ILE A 37 3.37 22.60 26.39
C ILE A 37 3.62 23.48 25.16
N ILE A 38 2.55 24.08 24.65
CA ILE A 38 2.60 25.01 23.52
C ILE A 38 3.03 26.39 24.04
N ASN A 39 3.84 27.13 23.28
CA ASN A 39 4.30 28.50 23.60
C ASN A 39 5.07 28.67 24.92
N SER A 40 5.73 27.62 25.40
CA SER A 40 6.59 27.70 26.57
C SER A 40 8.01 28.17 26.23
N SER A 41 8.62 28.93 27.14
CA SER A 41 10.06 29.21 27.17
C SER A 41 10.88 28.08 27.82
N LEU A 42 10.21 27.06 28.37
CA LEU A 42 10.87 25.93 29.00
C LEU A 42 11.62 25.07 27.97
N ILE A 43 12.77 24.56 28.38
CA ILE A 43 13.61 23.65 27.59
C ILE A 43 13.67 22.30 28.30
N GLU A 44 13.18 21.26 27.63
CA GLU A 44 13.29 19.88 28.07
C GLU A 44 14.69 19.34 27.74
N THR A 45 15.34 18.73 28.73
CA THR A 45 16.58 17.98 28.52
C THR A 45 16.25 16.50 28.34
N LYS A 46 16.56 15.95 27.16
CA LYS A 46 16.48 14.52 26.84
C LYS A 46 17.86 13.91 26.73
N TYR A 47 17.96 12.61 26.99
CA TYR A 47 19.16 11.83 26.74
C TYR A 47 18.89 10.83 25.63
N GLY A 48 19.66 10.92 24.56
CA GLY A 48 19.65 9.97 23.45
C GLY A 48 20.87 9.06 23.50
N TYR A 49 20.75 7.90 22.86
CA TYR A 49 21.86 6.96 22.73
C TYR A 49 21.83 6.26 21.37
N CYS A 50 22.98 5.73 20.96
CA CYS A 50 23.13 4.81 19.85
C CYS A 50 24.15 3.73 20.24
N THR A 51 23.71 2.47 20.22
CA THR A 51 24.52 1.29 20.50
C THR A 51 24.52 0.40 19.27
N VAL A 52 25.71 0.05 18.78
CA VAL A 52 25.93 -0.83 17.64
C VAL A 52 26.67 -2.06 18.14
N VAL A 53 26.19 -3.24 17.79
CA VAL A 53 26.82 -4.53 18.11
C VAL A 53 27.13 -5.25 16.81
N LEU A 54 28.36 -5.72 16.65
CA LEU A 54 28.82 -6.58 15.56
C LEU A 54 29.08 -7.97 16.13
N TYR A 55 28.37 -8.98 15.61
CA TYR A 55 28.50 -10.37 16.03
C TYR A 55 28.25 -11.30 14.84
N LYS A 56 29.18 -12.23 14.56
CA LYS A 56 29.10 -13.21 13.44
C LYS A 56 28.72 -12.60 12.07
N GLY A 57 29.22 -11.39 11.78
CA GLY A 57 28.93 -10.67 10.53
C GLY A 57 27.60 -9.91 10.50
N TYR A 58 26.79 -9.98 11.55
CA TYR A 58 25.54 -9.22 11.70
C TYR A 58 25.78 -7.91 12.45
N ILE A 59 25.07 -6.85 12.03
CA ILE A 59 25.10 -5.53 12.66
C ILE A 59 23.74 -5.28 13.32
N LEU A 60 23.72 -5.16 14.64
CA LEU A 60 22.53 -4.81 15.41
C LEU A 60 22.65 -3.37 15.90
N ILE A 61 21.63 -2.56 15.65
CA ILE A 61 21.64 -1.14 16.02
C ILE A 61 20.43 -0.82 16.91
N ASN A 62 20.72 -0.37 18.13
CA ASN A 62 19.72 0.16 19.06
C ASN A 62 19.95 1.66 19.25
N SER A 63 18.96 2.46 18.90
CA SER A 63 19.07 3.90 18.93
C SER A 63 17.81 4.55 19.50
N LYS A 64 18.00 5.48 20.43
CA LYS A 64 16.91 6.29 20.99
C LYS A 64 17.23 7.77 20.82
N PHE A 65 16.24 8.52 20.33
CA PHE A 65 16.36 9.94 20.02
C PHE A 65 17.57 10.28 19.13
N CYS A 66 18.00 9.38 18.26
CA CYS A 66 18.85 9.72 17.11
C CYS A 66 18.34 9.04 15.85
N SER A 67 18.54 9.73 14.74
CA SER A 67 18.29 9.19 13.41
C SER A 67 19.62 8.81 12.80
N LEU A 68 19.69 7.56 12.36
CA LEU A 68 20.84 7.02 11.64
C LEU A 68 20.74 7.43 10.18
N ASN A 69 21.88 7.82 9.60
CA ASN A 69 21.93 8.15 8.18
C ASN A 69 21.75 6.86 7.37
N LYS A 70 20.62 6.76 6.65
CA LYS A 70 20.28 5.59 5.84
C LYS A 70 21.32 5.28 4.75
N GLU A 71 21.97 6.30 4.18
CA GLU A 71 23.03 6.07 3.19
C GLU A 71 24.26 5.43 3.82
N ILE A 72 24.58 5.77 5.07
CA ILE A 72 25.66 5.10 5.81
C ILE A 72 25.25 3.66 6.14
N ILE A 73 24.00 3.42 6.56
CA ILE A 73 23.51 2.06 6.84
C ILE A 73 23.69 1.15 5.62
N LYS A 74 23.34 1.63 4.42
CA LYS A 74 23.50 0.88 3.17
C LYS A 74 24.95 0.56 2.81
N ILE A 75 25.91 1.35 3.30
CA ILE A 75 27.35 1.12 3.06
C ILE A 75 27.87 0.05 4.02
N ILE A 76 27.42 0.07 5.28
CA ILE A 76 27.95 -0.83 6.32
C ILE A 76 27.33 -2.24 6.27
N GLY A 77 26.18 -2.41 5.63
CA GLY A 77 25.55 -3.72 5.50
C GLY A 77 24.25 -3.70 4.70
N THR A 78 23.69 -4.89 4.50
CA THR A 78 22.39 -5.11 3.88
C THR A 78 21.34 -5.41 4.95
N GLU A 79 20.10 -4.94 4.74
CA GLU A 79 18.98 -5.35 5.60
C GLU A 79 18.76 -6.86 5.50
N LEU A 80 18.35 -7.48 6.61
CA LEU A 80 18.06 -8.91 6.63
C LEU A 80 16.85 -9.20 5.75
N LEU A 81 16.91 -10.32 5.03
CA LEU A 81 15.79 -10.78 4.23
C LEU A 81 14.63 -11.13 5.16
N PHE A 82 13.41 -10.89 4.69
CA PHE A 82 12.18 -11.17 5.45
C PHE A 82 12.14 -12.60 5.98
N GLU A 83 12.52 -13.58 5.15
CA GLU A 83 12.53 -14.99 5.52
C GLU A 83 13.53 -15.25 6.65
N GLU A 84 14.75 -14.71 6.56
CA GLU A 84 15.77 -14.85 7.61
C GLU A 84 15.34 -14.17 8.91
N PHE A 85 14.77 -12.97 8.82
CA PHE A 85 14.38 -12.20 10.01
C PHE A 85 13.22 -12.85 10.78
N THR A 86 12.31 -13.51 10.06
CA THR A 86 11.18 -14.22 10.65
C THR A 86 11.57 -15.58 11.24
N LYS A 87 12.80 -16.10 10.98
CA LYS A 87 13.36 -17.33 11.59
C LYS A 87 13.36 -17.36 13.11
N TYR A 88 13.45 -16.21 13.76
CA TYR A 88 13.64 -16.15 15.20
C TYR A 88 12.37 -16.41 16.04
N PHE A 89 11.18 -15.92 15.67
CA PHE A 89 9.98 -15.90 16.56
C PHE A 89 8.88 -16.90 16.24
N THR A 90 9.26 -18.05 15.76
CA THR A 90 8.30 -19.07 15.36
C THR A 90 8.87 -20.43 15.69
N LYS A 91 9.35 -20.53 16.93
CA LYS A 91 9.39 -21.81 17.64
C LYS A 91 7.93 -22.25 17.82
N ASP A 92 7.71 -23.55 17.97
CA ASP A 92 6.36 -24.12 18.07
C ASP A 92 5.56 -23.58 19.29
N THR A 93 6.23 -22.94 20.24
CA THR A 93 5.63 -22.28 21.43
C THR A 93 5.15 -20.84 21.20
N ALA A 94 5.28 -20.29 19.98
CA ALA A 94 4.99 -18.89 19.70
C ALA A 94 3.48 -18.61 19.56
N GLU A 95 2.90 -17.84 20.48
CA GLU A 95 1.51 -17.39 20.43
C GLU A 95 1.41 -16.01 19.76
N PHE A 96 0.68 -15.90 18.64
CA PHE A 96 0.53 -14.62 17.94
C PHE A 96 -0.57 -13.78 18.59
N GLU A 97 -0.19 -12.74 19.34
CA GLU A 97 -1.15 -11.86 20.02
C GLU A 97 -1.67 -10.72 19.13
N LYS A 98 -0.84 -10.26 18.18
CA LYS A 98 -1.18 -9.12 17.32
C LYS A 98 -0.56 -9.25 15.94
N ILE A 99 -1.31 -8.89 14.90
CA ILE A 99 -0.83 -8.85 13.53
C ILE A 99 -1.23 -7.51 12.90
N THR A 100 -0.28 -6.86 12.24
CA THR A 100 -0.50 -5.64 11.47
C THR A 100 -0.31 -5.94 10.00
N LEU A 101 -1.39 -5.75 9.25
CA LEU A 101 -1.49 -6.04 7.83
C LEU A 101 -1.75 -4.75 7.06
N SER A 102 -1.05 -4.56 5.94
CA SER A 102 -1.44 -3.57 4.93
C SER A 102 -2.00 -4.29 3.72
N ASN A 103 -3.19 -3.90 3.30
CA ASN A 103 -3.88 -4.49 2.17
C ASN A 103 -3.27 -3.99 0.85
N SER A 104 -2.85 -4.91 -0.02
CA SER A 104 -2.46 -4.64 -1.41
C SER A 104 -3.61 -4.87 -2.40
N SER A 105 -4.80 -5.25 -1.92
CA SER A 105 -5.98 -5.51 -2.74
C SER A 105 -6.53 -4.24 -3.41
N ILE A 106 -7.02 -4.50 -4.62
CA ILE A 106 -7.71 -3.62 -5.57
C ILE A 106 -8.94 -2.97 -4.90
N MET A 107 -9.81 -3.76 -4.28
CA MET A 107 -11.12 -3.28 -3.84
C MET A 107 -11.05 -2.11 -2.84
N SER A 108 -11.95 -1.13 -2.99
CA SER A 108 -12.18 -0.07 -2.01
C SER A 108 -12.61 -0.71 -0.69
N GLY A 109 -11.68 -0.83 0.25
CA GLY A 109 -11.90 -1.53 1.51
C GLY A 109 -10.82 -1.23 2.54
N ILE A 110 -10.67 -2.10 3.53
CA ILE A 110 -9.74 -1.95 4.65
C ILE A 110 -8.30 -1.88 4.12
N ARG A 111 -7.64 -0.72 4.24
CA ARG A 111 -6.24 -0.49 3.79
C ARG A 111 -5.21 -0.97 4.80
N ASN A 112 -5.47 -0.77 6.08
CA ASN A 112 -4.67 -1.30 7.17
C ASN A 112 -5.59 -2.06 8.13
N ARG A 113 -5.18 -3.25 8.53
CA ARG A 113 -5.89 -4.04 9.53
C ARG A 113 -4.93 -4.38 10.66
N ILE A 114 -5.36 -4.11 11.88
CA ILE A 114 -4.72 -4.61 13.08
C ILE A 114 -5.67 -5.63 13.69
N ILE A 115 -5.17 -6.84 13.90
CA ILE A 115 -5.91 -7.92 14.53
C ILE A 115 -5.20 -8.26 15.83
N GLU A 116 -5.96 -8.39 16.91
CA GLU A 116 -5.48 -8.74 18.25
C GLU A 116 -6.29 -9.92 18.80
N GLY A 117 -5.63 -10.81 19.53
CA GLY A 117 -6.24 -11.99 20.13
C GLY A 117 -5.28 -12.64 21.13
N GLN A 118 -5.72 -13.71 21.81
CA GLN A 118 -4.85 -14.48 22.71
C GLN A 118 -3.86 -15.33 21.91
N ASN A 119 -4.36 -16.20 21.04
CA ASN A 119 -3.56 -16.88 20.04
C ASN A 119 -4.24 -16.83 18.66
N LEU A 120 -3.72 -15.97 17.79
CA LEU A 120 -4.26 -15.78 16.44
C LEU A 120 -3.97 -16.97 15.52
N GLN A 121 -2.99 -17.82 15.82
CA GLN A 121 -2.72 -19.01 14.99
C GLN A 121 -3.92 -19.98 14.98
N GLU A 122 -4.60 -20.10 16.13
CA GLU A 122 -5.74 -21.01 16.30
C GLU A 122 -7.05 -20.41 15.77
N ASN A 123 -7.20 -19.08 15.88
CA ASN A 123 -8.49 -18.39 15.72
C ASN A 123 -8.60 -17.54 14.45
N PHE A 124 -7.47 -17.28 13.77
CA PHE A 124 -7.47 -16.51 12.53
C PHE A 124 -6.86 -17.35 11.41
N ARG A 125 -7.73 -17.97 10.60
CA ARG A 125 -7.29 -18.52 9.31
C ARG A 125 -7.28 -17.41 8.27
N PRO A 126 -6.12 -17.11 7.68
CA PRO A 126 -5.95 -16.02 6.72
C PRO A 126 -6.60 -16.28 5.35
N ILE A 127 -7.90 -16.60 5.28
CA ILE A 127 -8.63 -16.62 4.01
C ILE A 127 -8.58 -15.20 3.42
N TYR A 128 -8.04 -15.04 2.20
CA TYR A 128 -7.71 -13.75 1.55
C TYR A 128 -6.59 -12.91 2.18
N SER A 129 -5.86 -13.38 3.22
CA SER A 129 -4.76 -12.56 3.80
C SER A 129 -3.50 -12.54 2.95
N SER A 130 -3.49 -13.28 1.87
CA SER A 130 -2.41 -13.33 0.90
C SER A 130 -2.36 -12.07 0.01
N LYS A 131 -3.45 -11.29 -0.05
CA LYS A 131 -3.47 -9.90 -0.54
C LYS A 131 -3.07 -8.88 0.53
N HIS A 132 -2.55 -9.33 1.66
CA HIS A 132 -2.04 -8.46 2.70
C HIS A 132 -0.55 -8.67 2.88
N VAL A 133 0.17 -7.55 2.88
CA VAL A 133 1.57 -7.52 3.29
C VAL A 133 1.61 -7.47 4.80
N LEU A 134 2.29 -8.44 5.41
CA LEU A 134 2.60 -8.42 6.82
C LEU A 134 3.57 -7.27 7.13
N LYS A 135 3.09 -6.27 7.86
CA LYS A 135 3.91 -5.13 8.30
C LYS A 135 4.61 -5.40 9.61
N GLY A 136 3.97 -6.18 10.47
CA GLY A 136 4.54 -6.57 11.75
C GLY A 136 3.60 -7.43 12.55
N PHE A 137 4.13 -8.00 13.62
CA PHE A 137 3.39 -8.86 14.52
C PHE A 137 3.96 -8.75 15.94
N ARG A 138 3.14 -9.18 16.91
CA ARG A 138 3.53 -9.38 18.30
C ARG A 138 3.31 -10.84 18.64
N VAL A 139 4.30 -11.43 19.29
CA VAL A 139 4.28 -12.83 19.71
C VAL A 139 4.63 -12.88 21.19
N LEU A 140 3.90 -13.71 21.93
CA LEU A 140 4.28 -14.19 23.25
C LEU A 140 5.04 -15.50 23.05
N GLN A 141 6.28 -15.56 23.50
CA GLN A 141 7.10 -16.77 23.44
C GLN A 141 7.85 -16.91 24.76
N ASP A 142 7.76 -18.09 25.38
CA ASP A 142 8.45 -18.41 26.63
C ASP A 142 8.18 -17.38 27.75
N GLY A 143 6.93 -16.88 27.82
CA GLY A 143 6.50 -15.89 28.81
C GLY A 143 6.92 -14.45 28.51
N VAL A 144 7.54 -14.17 27.35
CA VAL A 144 7.96 -12.82 26.99
C VAL A 144 7.39 -12.35 25.66
N VAL A 145 7.04 -11.06 25.63
CA VAL A 145 6.41 -10.41 24.48
C VAL A 145 7.47 -9.77 23.58
N PHE A 146 7.45 -10.18 22.32
CA PHE A 146 8.27 -9.65 21.26
C PHE A 146 7.40 -8.98 20.20
N SER A 147 7.92 -7.96 19.53
CA SER A 147 7.30 -7.44 18.31
C SER A 147 8.30 -7.26 17.18
N GLN A 148 7.90 -7.67 16.00
CA GLN A 148 8.70 -7.56 14.79
C GLN A 148 8.02 -6.67 13.76
N SER A 149 8.83 -5.98 12.97
CA SER A 149 8.40 -5.34 11.73
C SER A 149 9.34 -5.76 10.60
N PRO A 150 9.06 -6.93 9.96
CA PRO A 150 9.98 -7.56 9.01
C PRO A 150 10.43 -6.64 7.87
N SER A 151 9.52 -5.80 7.34
CA SER A 151 9.85 -4.85 6.27
C SER A 151 10.85 -3.75 6.66
N THR A 152 11.21 -3.65 7.94
CA THR A 152 12.18 -2.66 8.43
C THR A 152 13.30 -3.30 9.26
N SER A 153 13.37 -4.64 9.30
CA SER A 153 14.29 -5.39 10.17
C SER A 153 14.27 -4.91 11.64
N LYS A 154 13.11 -4.42 12.11
CA LYS A 154 12.97 -3.89 13.46
C LYS A 154 12.47 -4.96 14.41
N LEU A 155 13.15 -5.07 15.53
CA LEU A 155 12.82 -5.96 16.62
C LEU A 155 12.67 -5.17 17.91
N ASN A 156 11.56 -5.39 18.61
CA ASN A 156 11.40 -4.95 19.99
C ASN A 156 11.19 -6.14 20.91
N TYR A 157 11.86 -6.06 22.05
CA TYR A 157 11.66 -6.92 23.19
C TYR A 157 11.03 -6.09 24.30
N ARG A 158 9.83 -6.48 24.72
CA ARG A 158 9.12 -5.72 25.75
C ARG A 158 9.58 -6.17 27.12
N ASN A 159 10.69 -5.60 27.55
CA ASN A 159 11.24 -5.79 28.89
C ASN A 159 11.47 -4.41 29.55
N GLY A 160 11.71 -4.40 30.85
CA GLY A 160 12.08 -3.22 31.61
C GLY A 160 13.42 -2.63 31.19
N LYS A 161 13.98 -1.73 32.02
CA LYS A 161 15.32 -1.20 31.79
C LYS A 161 16.35 -2.34 31.96
N GLN A 162 17.25 -2.47 31.00
CA GLN A 162 18.30 -3.50 30.96
C GLN A 162 19.68 -2.83 30.82
N GLN A 163 20.72 -3.54 31.25
CA GLN A 163 22.10 -3.09 31.06
C GLN A 163 22.60 -3.42 29.64
N VAL A 164 23.73 -2.84 29.25
CA VAL A 164 24.29 -3.01 27.89
C VAL A 164 24.75 -4.45 27.69
N GLU A 165 25.28 -5.10 28.73
CA GLU A 165 25.75 -6.48 28.71
C GLU A 165 24.60 -7.46 28.47
N ASP A 166 23.45 -7.22 29.10
CA ASP A 166 22.25 -8.03 28.90
C ASP A 166 21.68 -7.85 27.49
N TYR A 167 21.74 -6.62 26.97
CA TYR A 167 21.39 -6.34 25.57
C TYR A 167 22.31 -7.07 24.59
N ILE A 168 23.63 -7.09 24.83
CA ILE A 168 24.59 -7.81 23.97
C ILE A 168 24.35 -9.31 24.02
N LYS A 169 24.12 -9.90 25.20
CA LYS A 169 23.76 -11.32 25.34
C LYS A 169 22.51 -11.65 24.53
N TRP A 170 21.48 -10.81 24.64
CA TRP A 170 20.26 -10.97 23.86
C TRP A 170 20.50 -10.88 22.36
N CYS A 171 21.34 -9.95 21.89
CA CYS A 171 21.76 -9.88 20.49
C CYS A 171 22.40 -11.19 20.00
N LYS A 172 23.28 -11.78 20.81
CA LYS A 172 23.92 -13.06 20.47
C LYS A 172 22.90 -14.18 20.33
N THR A 173 21.98 -14.31 21.29
CA THR A 173 20.90 -15.31 21.25
C THR A 173 20.05 -15.20 20.00
N ILE A 174 19.68 -13.99 19.57
CA ILE A 174 18.91 -13.78 18.33
C ILE A 174 19.64 -14.36 17.12
N ILE A 175 20.92 -14.00 16.97
CA ILE A 175 21.73 -14.40 15.80
C ILE A 175 21.99 -15.91 15.80
N ASP A 176 22.23 -16.50 16.96
CA ASP A 176 22.47 -17.94 17.07
C ASP A 176 21.20 -18.75 16.77
N ASP A 177 20.03 -18.32 17.24
CA ASP A 177 18.75 -18.98 17.00
C ASP A 177 18.22 -18.82 15.56
N MET A 178 18.58 -17.75 14.84
CA MET A 178 18.17 -17.59 13.43
C MET A 178 18.72 -18.69 12.51
N ASN A 179 19.83 -19.34 12.88
CA ASN A 179 20.55 -20.29 12.05
C ASN A 179 20.05 -21.76 12.16
N THR A 180 19.06 -22.05 13.00
CA THR A 180 18.70 -23.44 13.35
C THR A 180 17.27 -23.87 12.97
N ASN A 181 16.38 -22.95 12.61
CA ASN A 181 14.95 -23.27 12.39
C ASN A 181 14.53 -23.32 10.91
N ASN A 182 13.95 -24.44 10.48
CA ASN A 182 13.55 -24.71 9.09
C ASN A 182 12.06 -25.09 8.87
N SER A 183 11.20 -25.06 9.89
CA SER A 183 9.79 -25.46 9.73
C SER A 183 8.92 -24.36 9.11
N PRO A 184 7.91 -24.71 8.27
CA PRO A 184 6.91 -23.78 7.75
C PRO A 184 5.99 -23.29 8.87
N ARG A 185 5.57 -22.03 8.82
CA ARG A 185 4.99 -21.30 9.97
C ARG A 185 3.73 -20.55 9.59
N TYR A 186 2.97 -20.14 10.60
CA TYR A 186 1.78 -19.30 10.44
C TYR A 186 2.01 -18.02 9.60
N ILE A 187 3.24 -17.49 9.60
CA ILE A 187 3.64 -16.33 8.77
C ILE A 187 3.67 -16.63 7.27
N ASP A 188 3.75 -17.90 6.89
CA ASP A 188 3.85 -18.33 5.49
C ASP A 188 2.53 -18.19 4.74
N ASN A 189 1.44 -17.94 5.47
CA ASN A 189 0.13 -17.69 4.90
C ASN A 189 -0.04 -16.27 4.32
N PHE A 190 0.91 -15.36 4.57
CA PHE A 190 0.86 -13.97 4.08
C PHE A 190 1.74 -13.79 2.83
N ALA A 191 1.53 -12.68 2.10
CA ALA A 191 2.37 -12.34 0.96
C ALA A 191 3.85 -12.24 1.37
N LYS A 192 4.71 -12.95 0.64
CA LYS A 192 6.15 -12.95 0.89
C LYS A 192 6.90 -12.11 -0.13
N PRO A 193 7.93 -11.37 0.26
CA PRO A 193 8.81 -10.76 -0.71
C PRO A 193 9.55 -11.84 -1.49
N VAL A 194 9.76 -11.61 -2.78
CA VAL A 194 10.47 -12.51 -3.68
C VAL A 194 11.57 -11.76 -4.43
N ASP A 195 12.47 -12.51 -5.08
CA ASP A 195 13.48 -11.89 -5.93
C ASP A 195 12.83 -11.01 -7.00
N ILE A 196 13.22 -9.74 -6.98
CA ILE A 196 12.73 -8.70 -7.88
C ILE A 196 13.07 -8.96 -9.34
N SER A 197 14.07 -9.82 -9.62
CA SER A 197 14.42 -10.24 -10.98
C SER A 197 13.22 -10.88 -11.72
N LYS A 198 12.33 -11.57 -10.99
CA LYS A 198 11.08 -12.15 -11.51
C LYS A 198 10.12 -11.11 -12.10
N MET A 199 10.26 -9.83 -11.73
CA MET A 199 9.44 -8.74 -12.27
C MET A 199 9.65 -8.54 -13.77
N LYS A 200 10.77 -9.01 -14.33
CA LYS A 200 11.07 -8.86 -15.76
C LYS A 200 9.96 -9.45 -16.63
N ASP A 201 9.44 -10.61 -16.24
CA ASP A 201 8.47 -11.40 -17.02
C ASP A 201 7.01 -11.02 -16.72
N LEU A 202 6.80 -10.03 -15.85
CA LEU A 202 5.48 -9.56 -15.45
C LEU A 202 5.11 -8.26 -16.16
N ILE A 203 3.84 -8.12 -16.55
CA ILE A 203 3.31 -6.93 -17.23
C ILE A 203 2.42 -6.16 -16.26
N PRO A 204 2.80 -4.94 -15.84
CA PRO A 204 1.93 -4.05 -15.06
C PRO A 204 0.57 -3.84 -15.75
N LYS A 205 -0.52 -4.12 -15.04
CA LYS A 205 -1.90 -3.91 -15.54
C LYS A 205 -2.65 -2.84 -14.76
N ILE A 206 -2.46 -2.79 -13.45
CA ILE A 206 -3.19 -1.86 -12.58
C ILE A 206 -2.22 -1.17 -11.63
N ILE A 207 -2.46 0.10 -11.36
CA ILE A 207 -1.87 0.84 -10.25
C ILE A 207 -2.97 1.28 -9.28
N LEU A 208 -2.80 0.92 -8.02
CA LEU A 208 -3.56 1.47 -6.89
C LEU A 208 -2.70 2.54 -6.22
N ILE A 209 -3.24 3.73 -6.03
CA ILE A 209 -2.60 4.84 -5.31
C ILE A 209 -3.47 5.20 -4.09
N ASP A 210 -2.92 5.10 -2.89
CA ASP A 210 -3.61 5.39 -1.63
C ASP A 210 -3.09 6.69 -1.00
N LEU A 211 -3.83 7.78 -1.19
CA LEU A 211 -3.55 9.07 -0.58
C LEU A 211 -4.59 9.44 0.48
N ASN A 212 -5.29 8.47 1.09
CA ASN A 212 -6.31 8.75 2.11
C ASN A 212 -5.79 9.57 3.28
N PHE A 213 -4.50 9.47 3.61
CA PHE A 213 -3.87 10.29 4.65
C PHE A 213 -3.91 11.81 4.36
N LEU A 214 -4.16 12.23 3.11
CA LEU A 214 -4.28 13.64 2.74
C LEU A 214 -5.69 14.20 2.96
N LYS A 215 -6.71 13.35 3.15
CA LYS A 215 -8.13 13.76 3.19
C LYS A 215 -8.43 14.74 4.32
N ASP A 216 -7.75 14.56 5.46
CA ASP A 216 -7.98 15.33 6.69
C ASP A 216 -6.78 16.23 7.04
N ARG A 217 -5.85 16.42 6.10
CA ARG A 217 -4.65 17.23 6.33
C ARG A 217 -4.85 18.64 5.77
N GLU A 218 -4.98 19.61 6.67
CA GLU A 218 -5.07 21.03 6.32
C GLU A 218 -3.73 21.77 6.46
N ASP A 219 -2.78 21.17 7.17
CA ASP A 219 -1.41 21.62 7.39
C ASP A 219 -0.48 21.34 6.19
N VAL A 220 -1.00 20.64 5.18
CA VAL A 220 -0.24 20.26 3.99
C VAL A 220 -0.49 21.28 2.89
N GLU A 221 0.57 21.93 2.42
CA GLU A 221 0.53 22.80 1.27
C GLU A 221 1.13 22.12 0.04
N PHE A 222 0.43 22.18 -1.09
CA PHE A 222 0.89 21.65 -2.37
C PHE A 222 1.24 22.80 -3.32
N ILE A 223 2.51 23.15 -3.49
CA ILE A 223 2.92 24.27 -4.36
C ILE A 223 3.29 23.78 -5.77
N ASN A 224 2.70 24.36 -6.81
CA ASN A 224 3.14 24.15 -8.19
C ASN A 224 4.40 24.97 -8.52
N ARG A 225 5.52 24.33 -8.93
CA ARG A 225 6.76 25.03 -9.29
C ARG A 225 6.63 26.09 -10.39
N LYS A 226 5.76 25.89 -11.39
CA LYS A 226 5.68 26.80 -12.55
C LYS A 226 5.01 28.13 -12.19
N GLU A 227 3.92 28.06 -11.42
CA GLU A 227 3.06 29.20 -11.15
C GLU A 227 3.14 29.69 -9.70
N GLN A 228 3.84 28.94 -8.82
CA GLN A 228 3.93 29.20 -7.37
C GLN A 228 2.56 29.30 -6.70
N VAL A 229 1.60 28.49 -7.19
CA VAL A 229 0.22 28.47 -6.71
C VAL A 229 0.04 27.32 -5.72
N SER A 230 -0.66 27.63 -4.62
CA SER A 230 -1.04 26.69 -3.56
C SER A 230 -2.28 25.88 -3.93
N ILE A 231 -2.12 24.56 -4.04
CA ILE A 231 -3.15 23.59 -4.33
C ILE A 231 -3.61 22.97 -3.00
N LYS A 232 -4.91 22.79 -2.83
CA LYS A 232 -5.43 22.13 -1.61
C LYS A 232 -5.20 20.61 -1.68
N PRO A 233 -4.86 19.96 -0.55
CA PRO A 233 -4.72 18.50 -0.46
C PRO A 233 -5.91 17.71 -1.00
N ASN A 234 -7.14 18.20 -0.78
CA ASN A 234 -8.35 17.54 -1.30
C ASN A 234 -8.38 17.42 -2.82
N PHE A 235 -7.78 18.36 -3.57
CA PHE A 235 -7.66 18.21 -5.02
C PHE A 235 -6.70 17.07 -5.36
N ILE A 236 -5.52 17.04 -4.74
CA ILE A 236 -4.55 15.96 -4.97
C ILE A 236 -5.17 14.60 -4.64
N PHE A 237 -5.86 14.51 -3.50
CA PHE A 237 -6.61 13.33 -3.12
C PHE A 237 -7.65 12.94 -4.18
N GLN A 238 -8.54 13.86 -4.57
CA GLN A 238 -9.63 13.57 -5.51
C GLN A 238 -9.15 12.92 -6.82
N TYR A 239 -7.96 13.27 -7.29
CA TYR A 239 -7.50 12.91 -8.63
C TYR A 239 -6.44 11.81 -8.66
N TYR A 240 -5.55 11.78 -7.68
CA TYR A 240 -4.50 10.77 -7.64
C TYR A 240 -4.86 9.58 -6.75
N ASN A 241 -5.82 9.71 -5.84
CA ASN A 241 -6.26 8.58 -5.01
C ASN A 241 -7.24 7.69 -5.78
N GLY A 242 -6.90 6.42 -5.93
CA GLY A 242 -7.78 5.46 -6.58
C GLY A 242 -7.04 4.34 -7.28
N MET A 243 -7.77 3.65 -8.14
CA MET A 243 -7.26 2.57 -8.96
C MET A 243 -7.37 2.89 -10.41
N PHE A 244 -6.33 2.49 -11.14
CA PHE A 244 -6.21 2.89 -12.51
C PHE A 244 -5.57 1.81 -13.36
N GLU A 245 -6.15 1.62 -14.55
CA GLU A 245 -5.61 0.75 -15.57
C GLU A 245 -4.39 1.40 -16.22
N LEU A 246 -3.40 0.56 -16.49
CA LEU A 246 -2.16 0.94 -17.15
C LEU A 246 -2.27 0.60 -18.63
N GLN A 247 -2.26 1.65 -19.46
CA GLN A 247 -2.07 1.51 -20.89
C GLN A 247 -0.57 1.25 -21.17
N GLU A 248 -0.29 0.11 -21.79
CA GLU A 248 1.07 -0.25 -22.21
C GLU A 248 1.55 0.63 -23.36
N LEU A 249 2.80 1.06 -23.27
CA LEU A 249 3.54 1.83 -24.25
C LEU A 249 4.86 1.10 -24.59
N PRO A 250 5.51 1.42 -25.72
CA PRO A 250 6.79 0.81 -26.07
C PRO A 250 7.86 0.95 -24.97
N ASN A 251 8.78 -0.01 -24.91
CA ASN A 251 9.94 -0.02 -24.01
C ASN A 251 9.57 -0.06 -22.52
N ASP A 252 8.64 -0.93 -22.12
CA ASP A 252 8.24 -1.11 -20.71
C ASP A 252 7.77 0.20 -20.04
N ASN A 253 7.17 1.07 -20.84
CA ASN A 253 6.52 2.27 -20.35
C ASN A 253 5.02 2.02 -20.26
N TYR A 254 4.41 2.61 -19.24
CA TYR A 254 2.99 2.49 -19.00
C TYR A 254 2.46 3.86 -18.63
N MET A 255 1.21 4.08 -18.99
CA MET A 255 0.54 5.34 -18.75
C MET A 255 -0.79 5.04 -18.09
N ILE A 256 -1.15 5.86 -17.13
CA ILE A 256 -2.45 5.71 -16.52
C ILE A 256 -3.51 6.33 -17.43
N ASN A 257 -4.57 5.58 -17.71
CA ASN A 257 -5.72 6.10 -18.44
C ASN A 257 -6.60 6.93 -17.50
N TYR A 258 -6.59 8.25 -17.69
CA TYR A 258 -7.48 9.19 -17.00
C TYR A 258 -8.06 10.20 -17.98
N ASN A 259 -9.32 10.57 -17.75
CA ASN A 259 -9.87 11.83 -18.24
C ASN A 259 -9.71 12.89 -17.14
N TYR A 260 -8.82 13.87 -17.37
CA TYR A 260 -8.62 14.99 -16.45
C TYR A 260 -8.84 16.33 -17.19
N PRO A 261 -9.56 17.31 -16.58
CA PRO A 261 -9.61 18.68 -17.09
C PRO A 261 -8.37 19.45 -16.65
N THR A 262 -7.48 19.84 -17.58
CA THR A 262 -6.22 20.58 -17.30
C THR A 262 -6.40 21.65 -16.21
N LEU A 263 -5.56 21.59 -15.17
CA LEU A 263 -5.43 22.63 -14.14
C LEU A 263 -4.70 23.87 -14.68
N LEU A 264 -5.09 24.41 -15.85
CA LEU A 264 -4.38 25.54 -16.45
C LEU A 264 -5.34 26.42 -17.26
N GLN A 265 -5.77 27.53 -16.68
CA GLN A 265 -5.66 28.89 -17.22
C GLN A 265 -6.09 29.87 -16.12
N SER A 266 -5.14 30.61 -15.53
CA SER A 266 -5.49 31.83 -14.82
C SER A 266 -5.41 33.01 -15.79
N LYS A 267 -6.56 33.42 -16.37
CA LYS A 267 -6.66 34.81 -16.84
C LYS A 267 -6.77 35.69 -15.60
N ALA A 268 -5.63 36.18 -15.12
CA ALA A 268 -5.60 37.24 -14.14
C ALA A 268 -6.18 38.51 -14.79
N ASP A 269 -7.40 38.88 -14.41
CA ASP A 269 -7.99 40.16 -14.78
C ASP A 269 -7.33 41.25 -13.89
N PHE A 270 -6.27 41.88 -14.40
CA PHE A 270 -5.46 42.87 -13.69
C PHE A 270 -6.12 44.25 -13.58
N SER A 271 -7.38 44.40 -13.99
CA SER A 271 -8.02 45.70 -14.17
C SER A 271 -8.42 46.41 -12.85
N LYS A 272 -8.37 45.76 -11.68
CA LYS A 272 -8.65 46.44 -10.39
C LYS A 272 -7.90 45.83 -9.21
N MET A 273 -6.71 46.33 -8.86
CA MET A 273 -6.26 46.26 -7.46
C MET A 273 -5.11 47.22 -7.14
N LYS A 274 -5.42 48.23 -6.31
CA LYS A 274 -4.47 49.14 -5.68
C LYS A 274 -3.54 48.39 -4.72
N LEU A 275 -2.26 48.75 -4.76
CA LEU A 275 -1.24 48.36 -3.79
C LEU A 275 -1.65 48.82 -2.37
N ILE A 276 -1.80 47.86 -1.47
CA ILE A 276 -1.70 48.13 -0.03
C ILE A 276 -0.39 47.47 0.42
N LYS A 277 0.63 48.30 0.67
CA LYS A 277 1.79 47.91 1.46
C LYS A 277 1.29 47.68 2.88
N ASN A 278 1.34 46.44 3.37
CA ASN A 278 1.60 46.10 4.77
C ASN A 278 1.80 44.58 4.91
N HIS A 279 2.81 44.20 5.69
CA HIS A 279 3.16 42.82 6.02
C HIS A 279 2.00 42.08 6.68
N THR A 280 1.29 41.27 5.90
CA THR A 280 0.41 40.19 6.39
C THR A 280 0.47 39.05 5.36
N HIS A 281 0.67 37.82 5.82
CA HIS A 281 0.55 36.60 4.99
C HIS A 281 -0.92 36.42 4.56
N SER A 282 -1.38 37.26 3.64
CA SER A 282 -2.69 37.14 3.01
C SER A 282 -2.52 36.32 1.73
N PHE A 283 -2.71 35.01 1.85
CA PHE A 283 -2.81 34.14 0.68
C PHE A 283 -4.08 34.52 -0.09
N LYS A 284 -3.91 35.07 -1.30
CA LYS A 284 -5.03 35.35 -2.20
C LYS A 284 -5.71 34.03 -2.59
N LYS A 285 -7.02 33.96 -2.35
CA LYS A 285 -7.89 32.84 -2.69
C LYS A 285 -8.13 32.86 -4.21
N TYR A 286 -7.43 32.02 -4.97
CA TYR A 286 -7.63 31.90 -6.41
C TYR A 286 -8.83 31.00 -6.73
N LYS A 287 -9.67 31.45 -7.67
CA LYS A 287 -10.72 30.63 -8.29
C LYS A 287 -10.09 29.98 -9.53
N TYR A 288 -9.97 28.67 -9.52
CA TYR A 288 -9.42 27.92 -10.65
C TYR A 288 -10.46 27.86 -11.79
N GLN A 289 -10.07 28.24 -13.01
CA GLN A 289 -10.80 27.93 -14.23
C GLN A 289 -10.12 26.73 -14.92
N PHE A 290 -10.95 25.81 -15.42
CA PHE A 290 -10.51 24.55 -16.02
C PHE A 290 -10.76 24.59 -17.52
N GLU A 291 -9.77 24.19 -18.31
CA GLU A 291 -9.94 23.93 -19.75
C GLU A 291 -9.70 22.45 -20.05
N ASN A 292 -10.47 21.89 -21.00
CA ASN A 292 -10.27 20.53 -21.52
C ASN A 292 -9.09 20.50 -22.50
N GLN A 293 -7.87 20.27 -22.01
CA GLN A 293 -6.71 19.91 -22.85
C GLN A 293 -6.01 18.64 -22.32
N GLN A 294 -6.01 17.59 -23.14
CA GLN A 294 -5.51 16.24 -22.84
C GLN A 294 -3.97 16.12 -22.86
N LYS A 295 -3.23 16.83 -22.00
CA LYS A 295 -1.75 16.75 -22.06
C LYS A 295 -1.00 16.49 -20.76
N ASN A 296 -1.70 16.01 -19.73
CA ASN A 296 -1.10 15.82 -18.41
C ASN A 296 -1.29 14.36 -17.94
N ARG A 297 -0.19 13.63 -17.76
CA ARG A 297 -0.16 12.15 -17.67
C ARG A 297 0.85 11.66 -16.62
N LEU A 298 0.39 10.86 -15.65
CA LEU A 298 1.27 10.01 -14.84
C LEU A 298 1.76 8.84 -15.69
N LYS A 299 3.06 8.78 -15.91
CA LYS A 299 3.76 7.69 -16.59
C LYS A 299 4.54 6.88 -15.57
N ILE A 300 4.53 5.57 -15.72
CA ILE A 300 5.44 4.69 -14.99
C ILE A 300 6.31 3.92 -15.98
N SER A 301 7.52 3.57 -15.56
CA SER A 301 8.41 2.72 -16.35
C SER A 301 8.86 1.55 -15.50
N LYS A 302 8.73 0.33 -16.04
CA LYS A 302 9.23 -0.88 -15.40
C LYS A 302 10.72 -1.03 -15.76
N ASN A 303 11.57 -1.04 -14.76
CA ASN A 303 13.01 -1.34 -14.91
C ASN A 303 13.30 -2.68 -14.25
N LYS A 304 14.46 -3.28 -14.56
CA LYS A 304 14.87 -4.60 -14.03
C LYS A 304 14.72 -4.80 -12.52
N LYS A 305 14.90 -3.73 -11.72
CA LYS A 305 14.86 -3.79 -10.24
C LYS A 305 13.92 -2.77 -9.61
N THR A 306 13.22 -1.94 -10.39
CA THR A 306 12.38 -0.88 -9.82
C THR A 306 11.30 -0.43 -10.80
N ILE A 307 10.20 0.09 -10.26
CA ILE A 307 9.24 0.90 -11.02
C ILE A 307 9.51 2.38 -10.74
N THR A 308 9.68 3.15 -11.81
CA THR A 308 9.91 4.60 -11.77
C THR A 308 8.65 5.35 -12.16
N TYR A 309 8.44 6.50 -11.53
CA TYR A 309 7.28 7.36 -11.72
C TYR A 309 7.72 8.68 -12.34
N LYS A 310 6.96 9.16 -13.33
CA LYS A 310 7.11 10.47 -13.96
C LYS A 310 5.75 11.17 -13.95
N ILE A 311 5.70 12.34 -13.30
CA ILE A 311 4.54 13.22 -13.28
C ILE A 311 4.99 14.47 -14.03
N GLU A 312 4.34 14.78 -15.15
CA GLU A 312 4.69 15.93 -16.00
C GLU A 312 3.94 17.21 -15.56
N ASP A 313 2.97 17.05 -14.66
CA ASP A 313 1.83 17.96 -14.54
C ASP A 313 1.97 18.91 -13.36
N ILE A 314 2.41 18.38 -12.22
CA ILE A 314 2.47 19.13 -10.97
C ILE A 314 3.71 18.71 -10.19
N ASP A 315 4.63 19.64 -10.06
CA ASP A 315 5.86 19.44 -9.32
C ASP A 315 5.59 19.96 -7.91
N VAL A 316 4.99 19.11 -7.08
CA VAL A 316 4.52 19.53 -5.76
C VAL A 316 5.45 19.10 -4.65
N HIS A 317 5.63 19.97 -3.66
CA HIS A 317 6.38 19.75 -2.45
C HIS A 317 5.49 19.78 -1.21
N TYR A 318 5.61 18.75 -0.37
CA TYR A 318 5.03 18.66 0.97
C TYR A 318 6.11 18.94 2.02
N ILE A 319 5.87 19.88 2.94
CA ILE A 319 6.78 20.19 4.07
C ILE A 319 6.27 19.46 5.32
N HIS A 320 7.07 18.56 5.87
CA HIS A 320 6.79 17.94 7.17
C HIS A 320 7.10 18.94 8.30
N GLU A 321 6.17 19.17 9.22
CA GLU A 321 6.34 20.11 10.35
C GLU A 321 7.51 19.75 11.28
N ASP A 322 7.81 18.45 11.42
CA ASP A 322 8.80 17.95 12.37
C ASP A 322 10.27 18.13 11.91
N ASP A 323 10.52 18.16 10.60
CA ASP A 323 11.88 18.16 10.04
C ASP A 323 12.10 19.10 8.84
N ASN A 324 11.11 19.92 8.47
CA ASN A 324 11.10 20.75 7.25
C ASN A 324 11.42 19.95 5.97
N LYS A 325 11.26 18.63 5.99
CA LYS A 325 11.57 17.81 4.83
C LYS A 325 10.55 18.10 3.75
N VAL A 326 11.07 18.38 2.56
CA VAL A 326 10.29 18.57 1.35
C VAL A 326 10.15 17.23 0.64
N SER A 327 8.92 16.71 0.47
CA SER A 327 8.62 15.48 -0.28
C SER A 327 7.86 15.81 -1.56
N THR A 328 8.24 15.20 -2.69
CA THR A 328 7.54 15.46 -3.97
C THR A 328 6.22 14.69 -4.08
N LEU A 329 5.24 15.14 -4.88
CA LEU A 329 4.05 14.32 -5.21
C LEU A 329 4.45 12.94 -5.77
N LYS A 330 5.50 12.91 -6.59
CA LYS A 330 6.12 11.67 -7.09
C LYS A 330 6.56 10.74 -5.95
N GLU A 331 7.20 11.27 -4.91
CA GLU A 331 7.62 10.48 -3.75
C GLU A 331 6.43 10.01 -2.92
N LEU A 332 5.39 10.83 -2.77
CA LEU A 332 4.16 10.45 -2.11
C LEU A 332 3.45 9.30 -2.85
N ILE A 333 3.27 9.41 -4.16
CA ILE A 333 2.67 8.34 -4.97
C ILE A 333 3.54 7.08 -4.92
N LYS A 334 4.86 7.20 -5.10
CA LYS A 334 5.77 6.04 -5.03
C LYS A 334 5.74 5.33 -3.68
N GLY A 335 5.58 6.07 -2.58
CA GLY A 335 5.49 5.51 -1.23
C GLY A 335 4.14 4.86 -0.92
N ASN A 336 3.09 5.23 -1.64
CA ASN A 336 1.72 4.80 -1.38
C ASN A 336 1.03 4.16 -2.60
N SER A 337 1.81 3.58 -3.52
CA SER A 337 1.28 2.87 -4.68
C SER A 337 1.59 1.38 -4.64
N THR A 338 0.63 0.59 -5.13
CA THR A 338 0.75 -0.84 -5.39
C THR A 338 0.53 -1.07 -6.88
N ILE A 339 1.46 -1.78 -7.50
CA ILE A 339 1.35 -2.21 -8.91
C ILE A 339 0.94 -3.67 -8.92
N LEU A 340 -0.06 -3.99 -9.73
CA LEU A 340 -0.55 -5.34 -9.95
C LEU A 340 -0.23 -5.74 -11.38
N PHE A 341 0.20 -6.98 -11.52
CA PHE A 341 0.64 -7.53 -12.78
C PHE A 341 -0.46 -8.38 -13.43
N ASP A 342 -0.23 -8.76 -14.67
CA ASP A 342 -0.99 -9.75 -15.42
C ASP A 342 -1.08 -11.09 -14.68
N ASN A 343 -0.02 -11.51 -14.00
CA ASN A 343 -0.11 -12.56 -12.98
C ASN A 343 -0.52 -11.96 -11.63
N SER A 344 -1.77 -12.20 -11.23
CA SER A 344 -2.35 -11.69 -9.98
C SER A 344 -1.70 -12.20 -8.70
N GLN A 345 -0.87 -13.24 -8.78
CA GLN A 345 -0.08 -13.73 -7.65
C GLN A 345 1.05 -12.77 -7.29
N PHE A 346 1.44 -11.89 -8.19
CA PHE A 346 2.50 -10.94 -7.96
C PHE A 346 1.95 -9.53 -7.83
N PHE A 347 2.53 -8.78 -6.90
CA PHE A 347 2.32 -7.34 -6.80
C PHE A 347 3.58 -6.64 -6.32
N TYR A 348 3.77 -5.41 -6.77
CA TYR A 348 4.91 -4.60 -6.39
C TYR A 348 4.47 -3.45 -5.49
N PHE A 349 5.03 -3.40 -4.29
CA PHE A 349 4.67 -2.44 -3.26
C PHE A 349 5.91 -1.99 -2.50
N ASN A 350 6.05 -0.67 -2.31
CA ASN A 350 7.17 -0.07 -1.56
C ASN A 350 8.55 -0.63 -1.96
N LYS A 351 8.84 -0.67 -3.27
CA LYS A 351 10.10 -1.17 -3.85
C LYS A 351 10.37 -2.67 -3.73
N THR A 352 9.38 -3.45 -3.31
CA THR A 352 9.53 -4.89 -3.11
C THR A 352 8.49 -5.62 -3.96
N LEU A 353 8.92 -6.68 -4.64
CA LEU A 353 8.02 -7.60 -5.32
C LEU A 353 7.54 -8.63 -4.30
N PHE A 354 6.24 -8.82 -4.22
CA PHE A 354 5.60 -9.81 -3.35
C PHE A 354 4.95 -10.90 -4.19
N HIS A 355 4.92 -12.11 -3.63
CA HIS A 355 4.21 -13.26 -4.16
C HIS A 355 3.15 -13.73 -3.15
N ASP A 356 1.95 -13.89 -3.64
CA ASP A 356 0.80 -14.49 -2.99
C ASP A 356 0.79 -16.00 -3.31
N SER A 357 1.19 -16.82 -2.34
CA SER A 357 1.24 -18.28 -2.48
C SER A 357 -0.13 -18.97 -2.42
N GLN A 358 -1.16 -18.31 -1.90
CA GLN A 358 -2.48 -18.90 -1.68
C GLN A 358 -3.37 -18.82 -2.92
N LEU A 359 -3.06 -17.92 -3.87
CA LEU A 359 -3.77 -17.82 -5.15
C LEU A 359 -3.54 -19.01 -6.10
N ASN A 360 -2.49 -19.82 -5.90
CA ASN A 360 -2.24 -21.05 -6.66
C ASN A 360 -3.40 -22.05 -6.53
N ASP A 361 -4.05 -22.09 -5.37
CA ASP A 361 -5.07 -23.07 -5.02
C ASP A 361 -6.49 -22.50 -5.08
N SER A 362 -6.71 -21.43 -5.85
CA SER A 362 -8.07 -20.93 -6.05
C SER A 362 -8.83 -21.88 -6.98
N GLU A 363 -9.16 -23.07 -6.47
CA GLU A 363 -10.28 -23.90 -6.90
C GLU A 363 -11.50 -23.04 -7.25
N PHE A 364 -11.66 -21.90 -6.57
CA PHE A 364 -12.63 -20.86 -6.90
C PHE A 364 -12.61 -20.39 -8.36
N LEU A 365 -11.43 -20.14 -8.95
CA LEU A 365 -11.33 -19.65 -10.33
C LEU A 365 -11.85 -20.65 -11.36
N ARG A 366 -11.87 -21.95 -11.04
CA ARG A 366 -12.44 -22.99 -11.93
C ARG A 366 -13.95 -22.86 -12.14
N TYR A 367 -14.63 -22.12 -11.26
CA TYR A 367 -16.07 -21.85 -11.39
C TYR A 367 -16.37 -20.63 -12.27
N PHE A 368 -15.35 -19.86 -12.69
CA PHE A 368 -15.55 -18.80 -13.67
C PHE A 368 -15.36 -19.35 -15.08
N SER A 369 -16.34 -19.09 -15.94
CA SER A 369 -16.25 -19.38 -17.37
C SER A 369 -16.30 -18.08 -18.16
N GLU A 370 -15.38 -17.89 -19.10
CA GLU A 370 -15.40 -16.76 -20.02
C GLU A 370 -16.59 -16.86 -20.99
N GLU A 371 -17.31 -15.76 -21.20
CA GLU A 371 -18.40 -15.64 -22.18
C GLU A 371 -18.11 -14.46 -23.13
N LYS A 372 -17.61 -14.78 -24.32
CA LYS A 372 -17.15 -13.77 -25.31
C LYS A 372 -18.25 -12.83 -25.77
N ASN A 373 -19.50 -13.26 -25.75
CA ASN A 373 -20.61 -12.41 -26.16
C ASN A 373 -20.85 -11.22 -25.22
N LEU A 374 -20.31 -11.24 -23.99
CA LEU A 374 -20.42 -10.13 -23.03
C LEU A 374 -19.65 -8.87 -23.45
N GLU A 375 -18.61 -8.98 -24.28
CA GLU A 375 -17.80 -7.84 -24.73
C GLU A 375 -18.63 -6.83 -25.54
N ASN A 376 -19.63 -7.32 -26.27
CA ASN A 376 -20.53 -6.51 -27.09
C ASN A 376 -21.79 -6.08 -26.34
N SER A 377 -21.89 -6.38 -25.04
CA SER A 377 -23.08 -6.02 -24.28
C SER A 377 -23.13 -4.52 -24.03
N THR A 378 -24.29 -3.91 -24.26
CA THR A 378 -24.48 -2.45 -24.17
C THR A 378 -25.42 -2.04 -23.03
N SER A 379 -26.14 -3.00 -22.46
CA SER A 379 -27.12 -2.78 -21.39
C SER A 379 -27.47 -4.09 -20.67
N GLU A 380 -28.21 -3.97 -19.57
CA GLU A 380 -28.70 -5.14 -18.84
C GLU A 380 -29.80 -5.87 -19.62
N LYS A 381 -30.82 -5.12 -20.06
CA LYS A 381 -32.07 -5.65 -20.65
C LYS A 381 -32.35 -5.14 -22.07
N GLY A 382 -31.58 -4.18 -22.56
CA GLY A 382 -31.85 -3.56 -23.86
C GLY A 382 -32.83 -2.40 -23.80
N GLU A 383 -33.37 -2.05 -24.96
CA GLU A 383 -34.44 -1.07 -25.12
C GLU A 383 -35.79 -1.80 -25.26
N PHE A 384 -36.82 -1.32 -24.57
CA PHE A 384 -38.15 -1.90 -24.63
C PHE A 384 -39.02 -1.20 -25.67
N LEU A 385 -39.49 -1.97 -26.67
CA LEU A 385 -40.51 -1.55 -27.63
C LEU A 385 -41.84 -2.23 -27.33
N THR A 386 -42.96 -1.63 -27.74
CA THR A 386 -44.31 -2.15 -27.47
C THR A 386 -44.56 -3.57 -27.99
N ASN A 387 -43.80 -4.01 -28.98
CA ASN A 387 -43.92 -5.34 -29.61
C ASN A 387 -42.72 -6.25 -29.28
N SER A 388 -41.94 -5.92 -28.24
CA SER A 388 -40.76 -6.69 -27.87
C SER A 388 -41.16 -8.03 -27.26
N ASN A 389 -40.83 -9.12 -27.94
CA ASN A 389 -41.03 -10.48 -27.44
C ASN A 389 -39.77 -11.10 -26.81
N ASN A 390 -38.60 -10.47 -27.03
CA ASN A 390 -37.31 -10.92 -26.52
C ASN A 390 -36.51 -9.71 -26.01
N PHE A 391 -35.52 -9.95 -25.15
CA PHE A 391 -34.52 -8.93 -24.81
C PHE A 391 -33.64 -8.59 -26.02
N SER A 392 -33.08 -7.37 -26.04
CA SER A 392 -32.21 -6.96 -27.16
C SER A 392 -30.97 -7.86 -27.26
N ASN A 393 -30.52 -8.15 -28.49
CA ASN A 393 -29.40 -9.09 -28.72
C ASN A 393 -28.08 -8.68 -28.05
N THR A 394 -27.90 -7.38 -27.75
CA THR A 394 -26.72 -6.82 -27.05
C THR A 394 -26.96 -6.65 -25.54
N SER A 395 -28.02 -7.24 -24.99
CA SER A 395 -28.29 -7.21 -23.54
C SER A 395 -27.71 -8.44 -22.85
N ILE A 396 -27.29 -8.29 -21.59
CA ILE A 396 -26.79 -9.44 -20.80
C ILE A 396 -27.90 -10.48 -20.60
N PHE A 397 -29.16 -10.06 -20.47
CA PHE A 397 -30.29 -10.98 -20.33
C PHE A 397 -30.43 -11.89 -21.55
N HIS A 398 -30.37 -11.35 -22.77
CA HIS A 398 -30.40 -12.15 -24.00
C HIS A 398 -29.21 -13.13 -24.10
N ILE A 399 -28.01 -12.66 -23.76
CA ILE A 399 -26.80 -13.49 -23.78
C ILE A 399 -26.94 -14.66 -22.79
N LEU A 400 -27.47 -14.40 -21.60
CA LEU A 400 -27.73 -15.42 -20.59
C LEU A 400 -28.78 -16.42 -21.07
N GLU A 401 -29.93 -15.97 -21.58
CA GLU A 401 -30.98 -16.85 -22.09
C GLU A 401 -30.45 -17.81 -23.16
N LYS A 402 -29.69 -17.27 -24.12
CA LYS A 402 -29.06 -18.08 -25.17
C LYS A 402 -28.09 -19.10 -24.59
N ARG A 403 -27.25 -18.70 -23.63
CA ARG A 403 -26.31 -19.61 -22.97
C ARG A 403 -27.01 -20.72 -22.17
N LEU A 404 -28.10 -20.40 -21.50
CA LEU A 404 -28.90 -21.40 -20.78
C LEU A 404 -29.54 -22.41 -21.75
N GLN A 405 -30.03 -21.93 -22.88
CA GLN A 405 -30.55 -22.78 -23.97
C GLN A 405 -29.45 -23.65 -24.58
N ASP A 406 -28.28 -23.09 -24.89
CA ASP A 406 -27.12 -23.82 -25.41
C ASP A 406 -26.62 -24.90 -24.42
N ASN A 407 -26.72 -24.61 -23.12
CA ASN A 407 -26.47 -25.56 -22.03
C ASN A 407 -27.60 -26.56 -21.79
N ARG A 408 -28.63 -26.55 -22.64
CA ARG A 408 -29.77 -27.50 -22.66
C ARG A 408 -30.64 -27.49 -21.40
N TYR A 409 -30.76 -26.35 -20.72
CA TYR A 409 -31.83 -26.20 -19.74
C TYR A 409 -33.18 -26.25 -20.46
N THR A 410 -34.10 -27.08 -20.00
CA THR A 410 -35.42 -27.25 -20.63
C THR A 410 -36.40 -26.17 -20.18
N ASN A 411 -36.20 -25.65 -18.98
CA ASN A 411 -37.07 -24.64 -18.39
C ASN A 411 -36.21 -23.47 -17.91
N ILE A 412 -36.53 -22.26 -18.39
CA ILE A 412 -35.85 -21.02 -18.04
C ILE A 412 -36.95 -20.03 -17.63
N ILE A 413 -36.87 -19.53 -16.40
CA ILE A 413 -37.83 -18.58 -15.83
C ILE A 413 -37.06 -17.31 -15.50
N CYS A 414 -37.54 -16.17 -16.02
CA CYS A 414 -37.07 -14.85 -15.64
C CYS A 414 -37.89 -14.36 -14.44
N ASP A 415 -37.25 -14.06 -13.31
CA ASP A 415 -37.88 -13.67 -12.03
C ASP A 415 -37.41 -12.27 -11.59
N ASP A 416 -37.11 -11.39 -12.53
CA ASP A 416 -36.58 -10.04 -12.30
C ASP A 416 -37.69 -9.05 -11.87
N LEU A 417 -38.19 -9.20 -10.64
CA LEU A 417 -39.34 -8.48 -10.05
C LEU A 417 -38.96 -7.46 -8.97
N GLY A 418 -37.67 -7.26 -8.68
CA GLY A 418 -37.10 -6.32 -7.71
C GLY A 418 -36.95 -6.85 -6.27
N ASN A 419 -37.34 -8.08 -5.97
CA ASN A 419 -37.23 -8.71 -4.63
C ASN A 419 -36.75 -10.17 -4.68
N GLU A 420 -36.25 -10.59 -5.83
CA GLU A 420 -35.91 -11.97 -6.17
C GLU A 420 -34.60 -12.45 -5.56
N ARG A 421 -34.47 -13.78 -5.53
CA ARG A 421 -33.24 -14.48 -5.18
C ARG A 421 -32.31 -14.69 -6.37
N ALA A 422 -32.80 -14.56 -7.61
CA ALA A 422 -32.07 -14.76 -8.85
C ALA A 422 -32.80 -14.04 -10.00
N ASP A 423 -32.07 -13.46 -10.95
CA ASP A 423 -32.70 -12.84 -12.13
C ASP A 423 -33.31 -13.94 -13.04
N TYR A 424 -32.68 -15.12 -13.10
CA TYR A 424 -33.20 -16.31 -13.77
C TYR A 424 -33.09 -17.57 -12.91
N ILE A 425 -34.09 -18.43 -13.04
CA ILE A 425 -34.09 -19.79 -12.50
C ILE A 425 -34.18 -20.73 -13.70
N ALA A 426 -33.17 -21.58 -13.90
CA ALA A 426 -33.18 -22.55 -14.98
C ALA A 426 -33.02 -23.97 -14.45
N PHE A 427 -33.80 -24.90 -14.97
CA PHE A 427 -33.76 -26.29 -14.54
C PHE A 427 -34.10 -27.27 -15.66
N ASP A 428 -33.68 -28.51 -15.43
CA ASP A 428 -34.06 -29.71 -16.16
C ASP A 428 -34.20 -30.88 -15.16
N GLU A 429 -34.30 -32.11 -15.65
CA GLU A 429 -34.47 -33.30 -14.81
C GLU A 429 -33.36 -33.49 -13.76
N ASN A 430 -32.14 -33.00 -14.01
CA ASN A 430 -30.95 -33.28 -13.20
C ASN A 430 -30.30 -32.02 -12.60
N ARG A 431 -30.72 -30.83 -13.02
CA ARG A 431 -30.05 -29.57 -12.67
C ARG A 431 -31.07 -28.51 -12.29
N LEU A 432 -30.77 -27.76 -11.24
CA LEU A 432 -31.45 -26.52 -10.86
C LEU A 432 -30.36 -25.47 -10.66
N GLY A 433 -30.44 -24.36 -11.39
CA GLY A 433 -29.48 -23.26 -11.33
C GLY A 433 -30.15 -21.93 -11.07
N PHE A 434 -29.46 -21.08 -10.31
CA PHE A 434 -29.87 -19.72 -10.00
C PHE A 434 -28.86 -18.76 -10.65
N PHE A 435 -29.34 -17.89 -11.52
CA PHE A 435 -28.49 -17.06 -12.35
C PHE A 435 -28.76 -15.58 -12.09
N HIS A 436 -27.68 -14.83 -11.97
CA HIS A 436 -27.73 -13.38 -11.90
C HIS A 436 -27.04 -12.74 -13.10
N ALA A 437 -27.72 -11.77 -13.69
CA ALA A 437 -27.27 -10.98 -14.82
C ALA A 437 -27.22 -9.52 -14.40
N LYS A 438 -26.00 -8.95 -14.31
CA LYS A 438 -25.83 -7.53 -13.98
C LYS A 438 -24.95 -6.83 -14.99
N TYR A 439 -25.47 -5.71 -15.50
CA TYR A 439 -24.72 -4.81 -16.36
C TYR A 439 -24.47 -3.49 -15.63
N LYS A 440 -23.21 -3.05 -15.60
CA LYS A 440 -22.87 -1.73 -15.12
C LYS A 440 -22.01 -1.02 -16.16
N LYS A 441 -22.56 0.04 -16.76
CA LYS A 441 -21.77 0.99 -17.53
C LYS A 441 -20.88 1.74 -16.55
N VAL A 442 -19.58 1.50 -16.60
CA VAL A 442 -18.67 2.20 -15.71
C VAL A 442 -18.28 3.51 -16.37
N GLU A 443 -18.53 4.63 -15.68
CA GLU A 443 -18.04 5.94 -16.09
C GLU A 443 -16.53 5.84 -16.26
N SER A 444 -16.06 6.22 -17.45
CA SER A 444 -14.65 6.13 -17.86
C SER A 444 -13.68 6.91 -16.97
N GLU A 445 -14.19 7.66 -16.00
CA GLU A 445 -13.40 8.36 -14.99
C GLU A 445 -12.86 7.46 -13.87
N ARG A 446 -13.35 6.21 -13.69
CA ARG A 446 -12.93 5.34 -12.56
C ARG A 446 -12.76 3.83 -12.84
N GLY A 447 -12.48 3.44 -14.08
CA GLY A 447 -11.89 2.12 -14.40
C GLY A 447 -12.80 0.88 -14.33
N MET A 448 -12.61 -0.01 -15.32
CA MET A 448 -13.29 -1.27 -15.68
C MET A 448 -14.81 -1.26 -15.88
N ASN A 449 -15.25 -1.56 -17.11
CA ASN A 449 -16.56 -2.20 -17.34
C ASN A 449 -16.51 -3.60 -16.73
N LEU A 450 -17.32 -3.87 -15.71
CA LEU A 450 -17.54 -5.22 -15.19
C LEU A 450 -18.85 -5.75 -15.78
N HIS A 451 -18.74 -6.81 -16.57
CA HIS A 451 -19.86 -7.68 -16.91
C HIS A 451 -19.71 -8.94 -16.07
N LEU A 452 -20.63 -9.17 -15.14
CA LEU A 452 -20.63 -10.34 -14.26
C LEU A 452 -21.85 -11.19 -14.57
N LEU A 453 -21.59 -12.43 -14.96
CA LEU A 453 -22.56 -13.51 -14.96
C LEU A 453 -22.19 -14.40 -13.78
N TYR A 454 -23.05 -14.47 -12.75
CA TYR A 454 -22.87 -15.45 -11.68
C TYR A 454 -23.66 -16.70 -12.03
N MET A 455 -22.96 -17.83 -12.12
CA MET A 455 -23.54 -19.17 -12.13
C MET A 455 -23.35 -19.72 -10.72
N MET A 456 -24.43 -19.88 -9.94
CA MET A 456 -24.42 -20.64 -8.68
C MET A 456 -25.13 -21.97 -8.87
#